data_AF-A0A4S8S0H6-F1
#
_entry.id   AF-A0A4S8S0H6-F1
#
_cell.length_a   1.000
_cell.length_b   1.000
_cell.length_c   1.000
_cell.angle_alpha   90.00
_cell.angle_beta   90.00
_cell.angle_gamma   90.00
#
_symmetry.space_group_name_H-M   'P 1'
#
loop_
_entity.id
_entity.type
_entity.pdbx_description
1 polymer ?
#
loop_
_entity_poly.entity_id
_entity_poly.type
_entity_poly.pdbx_seq_one_letter_code
_entity_poly.pdbx_strand_id
1 'polypeptide(L)'
;MSGHYVAIAVMPEGEYGQTSATGVIKDMLNSFPNIRIGLMVGIGGGAPSAKHDIRLGDVVVSSPQDGTGGVYQYDYGKLIQGQGFQHTGFLNQPSTLIRTTVSGLKTQYKRKGHKIQETIKTILDDNPRLNEEFRHPGEDKDRLYRSDVVHAAACGEACV
;
A
#
# COMPACT_ATOMS: atom_id res chain seq x y z
N MET A 1 15.98 -9.15 10.13
CA MET A 1 16.60 -8.95 8.79
C MET A 1 17.25 -10.22 8.21
N SER A 2 17.04 -11.43 8.76
CA SER A 2 17.21 -12.76 8.12
C SER A 2 18.31 -12.93 7.03
N GLY A 3 19.51 -12.38 7.23
CA GLY A 3 20.62 -12.48 6.28
C GLY A 3 20.59 -11.54 5.07
N HIS A 4 19.71 -10.53 5.06
CA HIS A 4 19.61 -9.53 4.00
C HIS A 4 20.05 -8.14 4.50
N TYR A 5 20.79 -7.41 3.66
CA TYR A 5 21.02 -5.98 3.85
C TYR A 5 19.77 -5.21 3.43
N VAL A 6 19.29 -4.33 4.31
CA VAL A 6 18.08 -3.53 4.10
C VAL A 6 18.44 -2.07 4.28
N ALA A 7 18.16 -1.26 3.26
CA ALA A 7 18.19 0.19 3.34
C ALA A 7 16.74 0.70 3.38
N ILE A 8 16.46 1.66 4.26
CA ILE A 8 15.16 2.33 4.37
C ILE A 8 15.43 3.80 4.10
N ALA A 9 14.68 4.39 3.18
CA ALA A 9 14.63 5.83 3.00
C ALA A 9 13.21 6.32 3.20
N VAL A 10 13.10 7.52 3.73
CA VAL A 10 11.86 8.28 3.88
C VAL A 10 11.95 9.52 3.03
N MET A 11 10.81 10.00 2.53
CA MET A 11 10.78 11.26 1.80
C MET A 11 11.07 12.44 2.75
N PRO A 12 11.64 13.55 2.25
CA PRO A 12 11.76 14.77 3.03
C PRO A 12 10.40 15.22 3.58
N GLU A 13 10.42 15.85 4.75
CA GLU A 13 9.20 16.39 5.37
C GLU A 13 8.48 17.35 4.42
N GLY A 14 7.15 17.18 4.29
CA GLY A 14 6.32 17.99 3.39
C GLY A 14 6.34 17.54 1.92
N GLU A 15 7.17 16.57 1.54
CA GLU A 15 7.14 16.00 0.19
C GLU A 15 6.29 14.74 0.11
N TYR A 16 5.48 14.66 -0.94
CA TYR A 16 4.68 13.49 -1.26
C TYR A 16 4.55 13.27 -2.77
N GLY A 17 4.14 12.07 -3.14
CA GLY A 17 3.81 11.71 -4.51
C GLY A 17 4.96 11.09 -5.31
N GLN A 18 4.63 10.68 -6.53
CA GLN A 18 5.48 9.84 -7.37
C GLN A 18 6.82 10.50 -7.71
N THR A 19 6.84 11.81 -7.95
CA THR A 19 8.06 12.54 -8.34
C THR A 19 9.10 12.56 -7.23
N SER A 20 8.69 12.92 -6.00
CA SER A 20 9.61 12.91 -4.84
C SER A 20 10.12 11.50 -4.55
N ALA A 21 9.21 10.51 -4.53
CA ALA A 21 9.58 9.10 -4.37
C ALA A 21 10.60 8.63 -5.42
N THR A 22 10.46 9.08 -6.67
CA THR A 22 11.40 8.76 -7.76
C THR A 22 12.80 9.34 -7.50
N GLY A 23 12.88 10.58 -6.97
CA GLY A 23 14.14 11.19 -6.56
C GLY A 23 14.84 10.36 -5.48
N VAL A 24 14.12 10.03 -4.40
CA VAL A 24 14.65 9.22 -3.30
C VAL A 24 15.14 7.85 -3.77
N ILE A 25 14.37 7.16 -4.61
CA ILE A 25 14.76 5.85 -5.15
C ILE A 25 16.02 5.98 -6.01
N LYS A 26 16.13 7.01 -6.84
CA LYS A 26 17.30 7.24 -7.69
C LYS A 26 18.57 7.44 -6.84
N ASP A 27 18.49 8.26 -5.81
CA ASP A 27 19.62 8.52 -4.91
C ASP A 27 19.99 7.28 -4.08
N MET A 28 18.99 6.51 -3.66
CA MET A 28 19.20 5.23 -2.99
C MET A 28 19.93 4.22 -3.89
N LEU A 29 19.52 4.06 -5.14
CA LEU A 29 20.17 3.14 -6.09
C LEU A 29 21.60 3.57 -6.43
N ASN A 30 21.88 4.88 -6.46
CA ASN A 30 23.24 5.40 -6.61
C ASN A 30 24.12 5.13 -5.38
N SER A 31 23.57 5.30 -4.19
CA SER A 31 24.30 5.13 -2.92
C SER A 31 24.53 3.66 -2.56
N PHE A 32 23.59 2.79 -2.93
CA PHE A 32 23.58 1.37 -2.62
C PHE A 32 23.47 0.53 -3.90
N PRO A 33 24.58 0.36 -4.64
CA PRO A 33 24.56 -0.32 -5.94
C PRO A 33 24.17 -1.80 -5.88
N ASN A 34 24.17 -2.41 -4.69
CA ASN A 34 23.80 -3.80 -4.47
C ASN A 34 22.30 -4.01 -4.19
N ILE A 35 21.46 -2.98 -4.29
CA ILE A 35 20.00 -3.14 -4.17
C ILE A 35 19.48 -3.94 -5.36
N ARG A 36 18.77 -5.04 -5.06
CA ARG A 36 18.19 -5.94 -6.08
C ARG A 36 16.66 -5.94 -6.10
N ILE A 37 16.05 -5.49 -5.00
CA ILE A 37 14.61 -5.52 -4.78
C ILE A 37 14.25 -4.21 -4.08
N GLY A 38 13.29 -3.49 -4.64
CA GLY A 38 12.65 -2.35 -3.99
C GLY A 38 11.26 -2.73 -3.52
N LEU A 39 10.88 -2.28 -2.32
CA LEU A 39 9.52 -2.37 -1.80
C LEU A 39 9.02 -0.94 -1.59
N MET A 40 7.90 -0.59 -2.20
CA MET A 40 7.19 0.66 -1.90
C MET A 40 6.16 0.37 -0.81
N VAL A 41 6.30 1.03 0.34
CA VAL A 41 5.41 0.88 1.48
C VAL A 41 4.79 2.24 1.79
N GLY A 42 3.48 2.26 2.00
CA GLY A 42 2.75 3.47 2.32
C GLY A 42 1.37 3.13 2.88
N ILE A 43 0.68 4.16 3.36
CA ILE A 43 -0.72 4.08 3.79
C ILE A 43 -1.64 4.38 2.60
N GLY A 44 -2.84 3.85 2.63
CA GLY A 44 -3.85 4.09 1.60
C GLY A 44 -5.27 3.93 2.15
N GLY A 45 -6.24 4.47 1.43
CA GLY A 45 -7.66 4.25 1.71
C GLY A 45 -8.14 2.88 1.23
N GLY A 46 -9.06 2.27 1.98
CA GLY A 46 -9.71 1.02 1.60
C GLY A 46 -11.03 1.26 0.84
N ALA A 47 -11.26 0.47 -0.21
CA ALA A 47 -12.54 0.44 -0.93
C ALA A 47 -13.11 -1.00 -0.85
N PRO A 48 -13.78 -1.36 0.26
CA PRO A 48 -14.28 -2.71 0.46
C PRO A 48 -15.42 -3.04 -0.51
N SER A 49 -15.62 -4.34 -0.74
CA SER A 49 -16.70 -4.88 -1.56
C SER A 49 -17.28 -6.12 -0.90
N ALA A 50 -18.44 -6.59 -1.37
CA ALA A 50 -19.03 -7.83 -0.86
C ALA A 50 -18.11 -9.06 -0.97
N LYS A 51 -17.11 -9.03 -1.85
CA LYS A 51 -16.11 -10.11 -2.02
C LYS A 51 -14.84 -9.90 -1.20
N HIS A 52 -14.53 -8.66 -0.84
CA HIS A 52 -13.29 -8.28 -0.17
C HIS A 52 -13.61 -7.27 0.91
N ASP A 53 -13.64 -7.74 2.14
CA ASP A 53 -13.77 -6.88 3.31
C ASP A 53 -12.39 -6.28 3.62
N ILE A 54 -12.21 -4.99 3.35
CA ILE A 54 -10.97 -4.24 3.57
C ILE A 54 -11.23 -3.29 4.74
N ARG A 55 -10.42 -3.41 5.79
CA ARG A 55 -10.59 -2.75 7.08
C ARG A 55 -9.37 -1.94 7.47
N LEU A 56 -9.55 -1.00 8.41
CA LEU A 56 -8.42 -0.27 8.98
C LEU A 56 -7.41 -1.25 9.60
N GLY A 57 -6.13 -1.00 9.34
CA GLY A 57 -5.04 -1.88 9.79
C GLY A 57 -4.75 -3.08 8.89
N ASP A 58 -5.55 -3.33 7.85
CA ASP A 58 -5.23 -4.36 6.87
C ASP A 58 -3.96 -4.01 6.08
N VAL A 59 -3.11 -5.01 5.86
CA VAL A 59 -1.94 -4.90 4.99
C VAL A 59 -2.24 -5.56 3.65
N VAL A 60 -2.32 -4.72 2.61
CA VAL A 60 -2.55 -5.16 1.24
C VAL A 60 -1.22 -5.29 0.50
N VAL A 61 -1.02 -6.42 -0.17
CA VAL A 61 0.16 -6.67 -1.01
C VAL A 61 -0.30 -6.79 -2.46
N SER A 62 0.20 -5.92 -3.33
CA SER A 62 -0.09 -5.98 -4.77
C SER A 62 0.36 -7.32 -5.36
N SER A 63 -0.52 -7.97 -6.12
CA SER A 63 -0.21 -9.20 -6.84
C SER A 63 -0.70 -9.08 -8.29
N PRO A 64 0.16 -9.33 -9.30
CA PRO A 64 -0.25 -9.41 -10.69
C PRO A 64 -1.38 -10.42 -10.89
N GLN A 65 -2.37 -10.05 -11.70
CA GLN A 65 -3.48 -10.92 -12.11
C GLN A 65 -3.94 -10.54 -13.53
N ASP A 66 -4.35 -11.53 -14.32
CA ASP A 66 -4.95 -11.37 -15.66
C ASP A 66 -4.14 -10.47 -16.62
N GLY A 67 -2.81 -10.59 -16.56
CA GLY A 67 -1.89 -9.81 -17.42
C GLY A 67 -1.61 -8.39 -16.94
N THR A 68 -2.13 -7.96 -15.80
CA THR A 68 -1.86 -6.65 -15.19
C THR A 68 -0.71 -6.71 -14.17
N GLY A 69 -0.03 -5.58 -13.94
CA GLY A 69 1.10 -5.48 -13.00
C GLY A 69 0.77 -5.62 -11.52
N GLY A 70 -0.52 -5.75 -11.16
CA GLY A 70 -1.00 -5.83 -9.77
C GLY A 70 -1.21 -4.47 -9.09
N VAL A 71 -0.90 -3.38 -9.79
CA VAL A 71 -1.23 -2.00 -9.43
C VAL A 71 -1.98 -1.38 -10.59
N TYR A 72 -3.12 -0.76 -10.29
CA TYR A 72 -3.94 -0.05 -11.26
C TYR A 72 -3.67 1.44 -11.13
N GLN A 73 -3.07 2.04 -12.16
CA GLN A 73 -2.74 3.46 -12.17
C GLN A 73 -3.88 4.26 -12.80
N TYR A 74 -4.71 4.89 -11.97
CA TYR A 74 -5.97 5.51 -12.42
C TYR A 74 -5.77 6.73 -13.34
N ASP A 75 -4.64 7.42 -13.24
CA ASP A 75 -4.26 8.53 -14.14
C ASP A 75 -3.82 8.06 -15.54
N TYR A 76 -3.62 6.75 -15.75
CA TYR A 76 -3.36 6.17 -17.07
C TYR A 76 -4.64 5.81 -17.80
N GLY A 77 -5.48 6.81 -18.08
CA GLY A 77 -6.57 6.62 -19.01
C GLY A 77 -7.07 7.90 -19.67
N LYS A 78 -7.94 7.69 -20.64
CA LYS A 78 -8.58 8.74 -21.44
C LYS A 78 -10.08 8.58 -21.31
N LEU A 79 -10.77 9.66 -20.98
CA LEU A 79 -12.21 9.73 -21.14
C LEU A 79 -12.51 9.94 -22.62
N ILE A 80 -13.09 8.92 -23.26
CA ILE A 80 -13.50 9.00 -24.67
C ILE A 80 -14.99 9.31 -24.71
N GLN A 81 -15.37 10.36 -25.43
CA GLN A 81 -16.76 10.78 -25.57
C GLN A 81 -17.62 9.62 -26.08
N GLY A 82 -18.68 9.29 -25.35
CA GLY A 82 -19.59 8.18 -25.67
C GLY A 82 -19.05 6.76 -25.41
N GLN A 83 -17.80 6.60 -24.96
CA GLN A 83 -17.17 5.29 -24.70
C GLN A 83 -16.65 5.12 -23.26
N GLY A 84 -16.79 6.15 -22.41
CA GLY A 84 -16.38 6.10 -21.02
C GLY A 84 -14.86 6.20 -20.82
N PHE A 85 -14.39 5.82 -19.63
CA PHE A 85 -12.97 5.83 -19.29
C PHE A 85 -12.26 4.61 -19.90
N GLN A 86 -11.27 4.87 -20.76
CA GLN A 86 -10.40 3.85 -21.32
C GLN A 86 -9.01 3.92 -20.71
N HIS A 87 -8.60 2.83 -20.08
CA HIS A 87 -7.27 2.69 -19.53
C HIS A 87 -6.24 2.50 -20.65
N THR A 88 -5.15 3.27 -20.64
CA THR A 88 -4.20 3.35 -21.75
C THR A 88 -2.84 2.72 -21.47
N GLY A 89 -2.58 2.23 -20.26
CA GLY A 89 -1.30 1.57 -19.95
C GLY A 89 -1.26 1.01 -18.54
N PHE A 90 -0.48 -0.05 -18.33
CA PHE A 90 -0.32 -0.70 -17.02
C PHE A 90 1.14 -0.64 -16.57
N LEU A 91 1.35 -0.67 -15.26
CA LEU A 91 2.69 -0.81 -14.70
C LEU A 91 3.26 -2.19 -14.99
N ASN A 92 4.58 -2.26 -15.16
CA ASN A 92 5.28 -3.52 -15.33
C ASN A 92 5.02 -4.47 -14.15
N GLN A 93 4.92 -5.75 -14.46
CA GLN A 93 4.83 -6.79 -13.43
C GLN A 93 6.17 -6.96 -12.69
N PRO A 94 6.14 -7.26 -11.38
CA PRO A 94 7.32 -7.68 -10.65
C PRO A 94 7.99 -8.91 -11.29
N SER A 95 9.29 -9.07 -11.05
CA SER A 95 10.05 -10.20 -11.57
C SER A 95 9.48 -11.56 -11.11
N THR A 96 9.77 -12.62 -11.86
CA THR A 96 9.33 -13.98 -11.51
C THR A 96 9.74 -14.39 -10.11
N LEU A 97 10.94 -13.99 -9.65
CA LEU A 97 11.40 -14.25 -8.29
C LEU A 97 10.44 -13.69 -7.24
N ILE A 98 10.01 -12.43 -7.40
CA ILE A 98 9.09 -11.77 -6.46
C ILE A 98 7.71 -12.44 -6.51
N ARG A 99 7.19 -12.74 -7.70
CA ARG A 99 5.88 -13.40 -7.86
C ARG A 99 5.85 -14.80 -7.24
N THR A 100 6.93 -15.58 -7.38
CA THR A 100 7.07 -16.88 -6.72
C THR A 100 7.11 -16.71 -5.19
N THR A 101 7.81 -15.70 -4.69
CA THR A 101 7.87 -15.38 -3.26
C THR A 101 6.49 -15.03 -2.71
N VAL A 102 5.71 -14.20 -3.41
CA VAL A 102 4.32 -13.86 -3.03
C VAL A 102 3.43 -15.09 -3.00
N SER A 103 3.56 -16.00 -3.98
CA SER A 103 2.83 -17.28 -3.99
C SER A 103 3.16 -18.15 -2.77
N GLY A 104 4.44 -18.20 -2.41
CA GLY A 104 4.92 -18.88 -1.19
C GLY A 104 4.35 -18.24 0.07
N LEU A 105 4.38 -16.91 0.17
CA LEU A 105 3.81 -16.15 1.28
C LEU A 105 2.31 -16.41 1.44
N LYS A 106 1.54 -16.38 0.34
CA LYS A 106 0.11 -16.69 0.32
C LYS A 106 -0.17 -18.10 0.83
N THR A 107 0.67 -19.07 0.44
CA THR A 107 0.55 -20.46 0.92
C THR A 107 0.85 -20.58 2.41
N GLN A 108 1.89 -19.90 2.91
CA GLN A 108 2.20 -19.89 4.33
C GLN A 108 1.10 -19.22 5.15
N TYR A 109 0.58 -18.08 4.67
CA TYR A 109 -0.53 -17.37 5.29
C TYR A 109 -1.77 -18.27 5.38
N LYS A 110 -2.16 -18.95 4.30
CA LYS A 110 -3.27 -19.91 4.33
C LYS A 110 -3.07 -21.06 5.33
N ARG A 111 -1.83 -21.53 5.46
CA ARG A 111 -1.51 -22.69 6.32
C ARG A 111 -1.37 -22.33 7.80
N LYS A 112 -0.78 -21.17 8.11
CA LYS A 112 -0.29 -20.82 9.46
C LYS A 112 -0.77 -19.45 9.94
N GLY A 113 -1.47 -18.69 9.11
CA GLY A 113 -1.78 -17.27 9.37
C GLY A 113 -0.54 -16.37 9.31
N HIS A 114 -0.63 -15.22 9.96
CA HIS A 114 0.46 -14.27 10.14
C HIS A 114 0.55 -13.83 11.60
N LYS A 115 1.67 -13.23 11.98
CA LYS A 115 1.90 -12.69 13.33
C LYS A 115 1.95 -11.16 13.37
N ILE A 116 1.40 -10.50 12.36
CA ILE A 116 1.58 -9.05 12.20
C ILE A 116 1.01 -8.26 13.38
N GLN A 117 -0.17 -8.65 13.88
CA GLN A 117 -0.81 -8.01 15.02
C GLN A 117 0.00 -8.18 16.32
N GLU A 118 0.57 -9.37 16.53
CA GLU A 118 1.46 -9.66 17.67
C GLU A 118 2.72 -8.79 17.63
N THR A 119 3.32 -8.66 16.44
CA THR A 119 4.50 -7.83 16.20
C THR A 119 4.19 -6.34 16.42
N ILE A 120 3.08 -5.84 15.86
CA ILE A 120 2.65 -4.45 16.03
C ILE A 120 2.44 -4.16 17.52
N LYS A 121 1.69 -5.03 18.21
CA LYS A 121 1.45 -4.88 19.65
C LYS A 121 2.75 -4.80 20.44
N THR A 122 3.70 -5.72 20.17
CA THR A 122 5.00 -5.71 20.84
C THR A 122 5.74 -4.39 20.63
N ILE A 123 5.78 -3.89 19.39
CA ILE A 123 6.43 -2.61 19.08
C ILE A 123 5.75 -1.44 19.80
N LEU A 124 4.41 -1.40 19.83
CA LEU A 124 3.68 -0.31 20.50
C LEU A 124 3.84 -0.37 22.02
N ASP A 125 3.80 -1.57 22.62
CA ASP A 125 4.02 -1.76 24.05
C ASP A 125 5.42 -1.28 24.47
N ASP A 126 6.43 -1.53 23.64
CA ASP A 126 7.81 -1.10 23.87
C ASP A 126 8.03 0.41 23.59
N ASN A 127 7.11 1.08 22.91
CA ASN A 127 7.24 2.48 22.47
C ASN A 127 6.01 3.32 22.83
N PRO A 128 5.88 3.80 24.09
CA PRO A 128 4.68 4.48 24.57
C PRO A 128 4.25 5.70 23.74
N ARG A 129 5.21 6.49 23.25
CA ARG A 129 4.91 7.65 22.39
C ARG A 129 4.32 7.23 21.04
N LEU A 130 4.82 6.14 20.44
CA LEU A 130 4.24 5.59 19.22
C LEU A 130 2.86 5.00 19.48
N ASN A 131 2.64 4.40 20.64
CA ASN A 131 1.32 3.87 21.02
C ASN A 131 0.29 4.99 21.21
N GLU A 132 0.70 6.13 21.76
CA GLU A 132 -0.20 7.28 21.91
C GLU A 132 -0.67 7.82 20.55
N GLU A 133 0.22 7.86 19.56
CA GLU A 133 -0.05 8.48 18.26
C GLU A 133 -0.58 7.49 17.19
N PHE A 134 -0.04 6.27 17.12
CA PHE A 134 -0.23 5.34 16.00
C PHE A 134 -0.97 4.04 16.37
N ARG A 135 -1.53 3.94 17.58
CA ARG A 135 -2.35 2.77 17.92
C ARG A 135 -3.54 2.63 16.98
N HIS A 136 -3.97 1.39 16.79
CA HIS A 136 -5.20 1.11 16.07
C HIS A 136 -6.38 1.84 16.75
N PRO A 137 -7.19 2.62 16.03
CA PRO A 137 -8.22 3.48 16.63
C PRO A 137 -9.42 2.71 17.21
N GLY A 138 -9.53 1.41 16.88
CA GLY A 138 -10.64 0.54 17.27
C GLY A 138 -11.55 0.21 16.10
N GLU A 139 -12.22 -0.93 16.14
CA GLU A 139 -13.16 -1.35 15.08
C GLU A 139 -14.37 -0.42 14.98
N ASP A 140 -14.74 0.26 16.08
CA ASP A 140 -15.83 1.25 16.10
C ASP A 140 -15.51 2.53 15.31
N LYS A 141 -14.23 2.75 15.00
CA LYS A 141 -13.73 3.85 14.19
C LYS A 141 -13.52 3.47 12.73
N ASP A 142 -13.69 2.20 12.38
CA ASP A 142 -13.66 1.75 10.99
C ASP A 142 -14.99 2.06 10.30
N ARG A 143 -15.09 3.29 9.79
CA ARG A 143 -16.32 3.84 9.22
C ARG A 143 -16.24 3.82 7.69
N LEU A 144 -17.20 3.15 7.08
CA LEU A 144 -17.37 3.13 5.64
C LEU A 144 -18.44 4.12 5.21
N TYR A 145 -18.07 5.01 4.29
CA TYR A 145 -19.01 5.88 3.60
C TYR A 145 -19.63 5.15 2.42
N ARG A 146 -20.91 5.43 2.14
CA ARG A 146 -21.55 4.88 0.95
C ARG A 146 -20.95 5.53 -0.30
N SER A 147 -20.72 4.74 -1.34
CA SER A 147 -20.11 5.21 -2.60
C SER A 147 -20.97 6.21 -3.37
N ASP A 148 -22.26 6.32 -3.06
CA ASP A 148 -23.21 7.24 -3.70
C ASP A 148 -23.36 8.57 -2.94
N VAL A 149 -22.65 8.74 -1.82
CA VAL A 149 -22.64 10.01 -1.09
C VAL A 149 -21.77 11.01 -1.85
N VAL A 150 -22.40 12.07 -2.32
CA VAL A 150 -21.69 13.22 -2.88
C VAL A 150 -21.18 14.07 -1.72
N HIS A 151 -19.87 14.09 -1.53
CA HIS A 151 -19.24 14.95 -0.54
C HIS A 151 -19.34 16.42 -0.99
N ALA A 152 -19.88 17.29 -0.14
CA ALA A 152 -19.89 18.73 -0.40
C ALA A 152 -18.45 19.25 -0.46
N ALA A 153 -18.18 20.31 -1.23
CA ALA A 153 -16.82 20.85 -1.39
C ALA A 153 -16.15 21.25 -0.04
N ALA A 154 -16.95 21.55 0.99
CA ALA A 154 -16.48 21.87 2.34
C ALA A 154 -16.29 20.63 3.26
N CYS A 155 -16.52 19.41 2.78
CA CYS A 155 -16.41 18.17 3.58
C CYS A 155 -14.97 17.71 3.85
N GLY A 156 -13.95 18.41 3.33
CA GLY A 156 -12.54 18.01 3.51
C GLY A 156 -12.10 17.87 4.97
N GLU A 157 -12.72 18.60 5.89
CA GLU A 157 -12.42 18.54 7.33
C GLU A 157 -13.38 17.62 8.11
N ALA A 158 -14.58 17.35 7.58
CA ALA A 158 -15.66 16.65 8.29
C ALA A 158 -15.76 15.15 7.95
N CYS A 159 -15.08 14.69 6.89
CA CYS A 159 -15.12 13.30 6.42
C CYS A 159 -13.82 12.50 6.68
N VAL A 160 -12.97 12.97 7.60
CA VAL A 160 -11.81 12.22 8.10
C VAL A 160 -12.24 11.19 9.14
#